data_AF-A0A966S0N2-F1
#
_entry.id   AF-A0A966S0N2-F1
#
_cell.length_a   1.000
_cell.length_b   1.000
_cell.length_c   1.000
_cell.angle_alpha   90.00
_cell.angle_beta   90.00
_cell.angle_gamma   90.00
#
_symmetry.space_group_name_H-M   'P 1'
#
loop_
_entity.id
_entity.type
_entity.pdbx_description
1 polymer ?
#
loop_
_entity_poly.entity_id
_entity_poly.type
_entity_poly.pdbx_seq_one_letter_code
_entity_poly.pdbx_strand_id
1 'polypeptide(L)'
;MTGGPHAMHQLVHTANKFGSAAMMYLPDIGSPVPEQYRGYDIPITESVPDGALVVLPEIWPDLAKMFPYNRVALWWLSVDNFGSHGQRNLSGIDLHLCQSVYAARHVKFKVGKPSLMLTDWVTLPKSEVRRGPRVAINPAKDAGLLRRFVKARPDLEFVELRGLDAQGVADALGSCQVYV
;
A
#
# COMPACT_ATOMS: atom_id res chain seq x y z
N MET A 1 4.60 -9.86 -0.82
CA MET A 1 4.85 -8.42 -1.02
C MET A 1 3.66 -7.66 -0.46
N THR A 2 3.87 -6.77 0.52
CA THR A 2 2.80 -5.90 1.04
C THR A 2 2.90 -4.55 0.36
N GLY A 3 1.79 -4.01 -0.13
CA GLY A 3 1.79 -2.77 -0.93
C GLY A 3 2.29 -1.55 -0.17
N GLY A 4 2.03 -1.48 1.14
CA GLY A 4 2.42 -0.34 1.98
C GLY A 4 3.93 -0.08 2.03
N PRO A 5 4.76 -1.04 2.49
CA PRO A 5 6.20 -0.87 2.48
C PRO A 5 6.75 -0.58 1.08
N HIS A 6 6.23 -1.22 0.04
CA HIS A 6 6.64 -0.95 -1.33
C HIS A 6 6.41 0.52 -1.73
N ALA A 7 5.23 1.07 -1.45
CA ALA A 7 4.91 2.49 -1.71
C ALA A 7 5.84 3.45 -0.96
N MET A 8 6.25 3.12 0.28
CA MET A 8 7.21 3.94 1.02
C MET A 8 8.61 3.95 0.40
N HIS A 9 9.08 2.82 -0.15
CA HIS A 9 10.37 2.79 -0.86
C HIS A 9 10.26 3.57 -2.18
N GLN A 10 9.14 3.44 -2.90
CA GLN A 10 8.85 4.26 -4.07
C GLN A 10 8.87 5.77 -3.76
N LEU A 11 8.29 6.18 -2.63
CA LEU A 11 8.31 7.57 -2.18
C LEU A 11 9.74 8.08 -2.00
N VAL A 12 10.58 7.38 -1.24
CA VAL A 12 11.96 7.81 -0.99
C VAL A 12 12.76 7.86 -2.29
N HIS A 13 12.66 6.83 -3.13
CA HIS A 13 13.31 6.79 -4.44
C HIS A 13 12.92 7.99 -5.32
N THR A 14 11.65 8.38 -5.31
CA THR A 14 11.16 9.50 -6.12
C THR A 14 11.49 10.85 -5.51
N ALA A 15 11.40 10.98 -4.19
CA ALA A 15 11.78 12.20 -3.49
C ALA A 15 13.26 12.54 -3.73
N ASN A 16 14.14 11.53 -3.81
CA ASN A 16 15.56 11.69 -4.14
C ASN A 16 15.83 12.20 -5.56
N LYS A 17 14.82 12.22 -6.46
CA LYS A 17 14.96 12.87 -7.79
C LYS A 17 14.83 14.38 -7.73
N PHE A 18 14.27 14.92 -6.65
CA PHE A 18 13.96 16.34 -6.49
C PHE A 18 14.60 16.97 -5.24
N GLY A 19 15.19 16.15 -4.37
CA GLY A 19 15.75 16.58 -3.10
C GLY A 19 16.43 15.42 -2.39
N SER A 20 16.30 15.36 -1.06
CA SER A 20 16.91 14.33 -0.22
C SER A 20 15.87 13.68 0.67
N ALA A 21 15.84 12.35 0.66
CA ALA A 21 15.02 11.50 1.48
C ALA A 21 15.78 10.22 1.85
N ALA A 22 15.53 9.73 3.05
CA ALA A 22 16.10 8.50 3.57
C ALA A 22 15.02 7.69 4.29
N MET A 23 15.27 6.40 4.48
CA MET A 23 14.40 5.50 5.25
C MET A 23 15.08 5.12 6.57
N MET A 24 14.31 5.20 7.65
CA MET A 24 14.69 4.64 8.95
C MET A 24 13.83 3.41 9.20
N TYR A 25 14.46 2.24 9.29
CA TYR A 25 13.77 0.99 9.61
C TYR A 25 13.60 0.85 11.12
N LEU A 26 12.40 0.50 11.56
CA LEU A 26 12.06 0.28 12.96
C LEU A 26 11.46 -1.12 13.14
N PRO A 27 11.68 -1.77 14.30
CA PRO A 27 12.46 -1.29 15.45
C PRO A 27 13.98 -1.38 15.25
N ASP A 28 14.43 -2.12 14.24
CA ASP A 28 15.85 -2.41 14.01
C ASP A 28 16.53 -1.32 13.19
N ILE A 29 16.90 -0.23 13.88
CA ILE A 29 17.62 0.92 13.29
C ILE A 29 18.94 0.45 12.64
N GLY A 30 19.24 0.98 11.46
CA GLY A 30 20.45 0.62 10.69
C GLY A 30 20.31 -0.67 9.88
N SER A 31 19.15 -1.34 9.92
CA SER A 31 18.89 -2.53 9.11
C SER A 31 19.06 -2.23 7.61
N PRO A 32 19.66 -3.16 6.84
CA PRO A 32 19.81 -2.98 5.40
C PRO A 32 18.45 -2.99 4.69
N VAL A 33 18.41 -2.38 3.51
CA VAL A 33 17.22 -2.39 2.65
C VAL A 33 16.85 -3.84 2.34
N PRO A 34 15.59 -4.28 2.60
CA PRO A 34 15.16 -5.63 2.28
C PRO A 34 15.41 -5.97 0.81
N GLU A 35 15.77 -7.22 0.52
CA GLU A 35 16.21 -7.66 -0.82
C GLU A 35 15.27 -7.24 -1.95
N GLN A 36 13.96 -7.42 -1.75
CA GLN A 36 12.91 -7.06 -2.71
C GLN A 36 12.84 -5.56 -3.04
N TYR A 37 13.46 -4.69 -2.25
CA TYR A 37 13.45 -3.23 -2.44
C TYR A 37 14.83 -2.64 -2.78
N ARG A 38 15.88 -3.46 -2.91
CA ARG A 38 17.24 -2.98 -3.19
C ARG A 38 17.31 -2.15 -4.48
N GLY A 39 16.50 -2.47 -5.50
CA GLY A 39 16.48 -1.72 -6.76
C GLY A 39 15.94 -0.28 -6.68
N TYR A 40 15.50 0.16 -5.50
CA TYR A 40 15.11 1.55 -5.27
C TYR A 40 16.25 2.45 -4.80
N ASP A 41 17.43 1.90 -4.50
CA ASP A 41 18.62 2.65 -4.05
C ASP A 41 18.31 3.57 -2.85
N ILE A 42 17.68 3.02 -1.82
CA ILE A 42 17.19 3.76 -0.66
C ILE A 42 18.33 4.10 0.30
N PRO A 43 18.64 5.39 0.55
CA PRO A 43 19.54 5.78 1.62
C PRO A 43 18.91 5.42 2.98
N ILE A 44 19.70 4.81 3.86
CA ILE A 44 19.27 4.50 5.23
C ILE A 44 19.79 5.58 6.16
N THR A 45 18.98 5.94 7.16
CA THR A 45 19.42 6.81 8.24
C THR A 45 19.11 6.19 9.60
N GLU A 46 19.99 6.49 10.57
CA GLU A 46 19.82 6.12 11.98
C GLU A 46 19.27 7.28 12.82
N SER A 47 19.23 8.50 12.24
CA SER A 47 18.72 9.69 12.91
C SER A 47 17.89 10.54 11.95
N VAL A 48 16.95 11.30 12.51
CA VAL A 48 16.13 12.25 11.76
C VAL A 48 16.67 13.66 11.99
N PRO A 49 17.12 14.38 10.95
CA PRO A 49 17.57 15.76 11.09
C PRO A 49 16.44 16.70 11.51
N ASP A 50 16.80 17.78 12.21
CA ASP A 50 15.85 18.85 12.55
C ASP A 50 15.23 19.47 11.30
N GLY A 51 13.93 19.77 11.36
CA GLY A 51 13.19 20.36 10.25
C GLY A 51 12.84 19.40 9.11
N ALA A 52 13.31 18.15 9.13
CA ALA A 52 12.86 17.13 8.19
C ALA A 52 11.36 16.81 8.36
N LEU A 53 10.68 16.53 7.26
CA LEU A 53 9.32 15.98 7.28
C LEU A 53 9.40 14.47 7.51
N VAL A 54 8.85 13.98 8.62
CA VAL A 54 8.76 12.56 8.91
C VAL A 54 7.47 12.00 8.32
N VAL A 55 7.55 10.95 7.51
CA VAL A 55 6.38 10.27 6.95
C VAL A 55 6.23 8.90 7.59
N LEU A 56 5.11 8.70 8.29
CA LEU A 56 4.78 7.46 8.99
C LEU A 56 3.68 6.69 8.25
N PRO A 57 3.69 5.34 8.28
CA PRO A 57 2.55 4.55 7.81
C PRO A 57 1.38 4.62 8.80
N GLU A 58 0.16 4.40 8.33
CA GLU A 58 -1.08 4.50 9.11
C GLU A 58 -1.15 3.56 10.31
N ILE A 59 -0.36 2.49 10.29
CA ILE A 59 -0.36 1.47 11.36
C ILE A 59 0.38 1.93 12.62
N TRP A 60 1.22 2.96 12.54
CA TRP A 60 2.08 3.41 13.64
C TRP A 60 2.00 4.93 13.90
N PRO A 61 0.80 5.52 14.10
CA PRO A 61 0.65 6.97 14.28
C PRO A 61 1.31 7.48 15.58
N ASP A 62 1.39 6.64 16.62
CA ASP A 62 1.96 7.03 17.91
C ASP A 62 3.48 7.30 17.84
N LEU A 63 4.17 6.83 16.80
CA LEU A 63 5.59 7.15 16.56
C LEU A 63 5.84 8.65 16.37
N ALA A 64 4.81 9.45 16.08
CA ALA A 64 4.92 10.91 16.02
C ALA A 64 5.52 11.51 17.31
N LYS A 65 5.29 10.86 18.47
CA LYS A 65 5.85 11.29 19.77
C LYS A 65 7.38 11.25 19.82
N MET A 66 8.03 10.46 18.96
CA MET A 66 9.49 10.37 18.88
C MET A 66 10.12 11.58 18.18
N PHE A 67 9.32 12.40 17.48
CA PHE A 67 9.81 13.50 16.65
C PHE A 67 9.16 14.85 17.02
N PRO A 68 9.30 15.31 18.28
CA PRO A 68 8.58 16.49 18.78
C PRO A 68 8.99 17.81 18.11
N TYR A 69 10.13 17.85 17.41
CA TYR A 69 10.65 19.04 16.73
C TYR A 69 10.50 18.97 15.20
N ASN A 70 9.94 17.88 14.67
CA ASN A 70 9.72 17.68 13.25
C ASN A 70 8.25 17.82 12.91
N ARG A 71 7.99 18.17 11.65
CA ARG A 71 6.64 17.97 11.11
C ARG A 71 6.45 16.50 10.82
N VAL A 72 5.28 15.97 11.16
CA VAL A 72 4.95 14.56 10.95
C VAL A 72 3.74 14.42 10.04
N ALA A 73 3.90 13.65 8.97
CA ALA A 73 2.83 13.23 8.09
C ALA A 73 2.44 11.77 8.37
N LEU A 74 1.15 11.48 8.44
CA LEU A 74 0.62 10.12 8.44
C LEU A 74 0.12 9.78 7.04
N TRP A 75 0.68 8.74 6.46
CA TRP A 75 0.26 8.23 5.15
C TRP A 75 -0.73 7.09 5.31
N TRP A 76 -1.97 7.34 4.87
CA TRP A 76 -3.08 6.40 4.85
C TRP A 76 -2.96 5.43 3.67
N LEU A 77 -2.11 4.40 3.80
CA LEU A 77 -1.90 3.36 2.78
C LEU A 77 -3.10 2.39 2.73
N SER A 78 -3.67 2.04 3.88
CA SER A 78 -4.91 1.29 4.01
C SER A 78 -5.72 1.76 5.22
N VAL A 79 -6.90 2.34 4.97
CA VAL A 79 -7.81 2.78 6.04
C VAL A 79 -8.11 1.65 7.03
N ASP A 80 -8.28 0.43 6.53
CA ASP A 80 -8.68 -0.72 7.35
C ASP A 80 -7.54 -1.24 8.24
N ASN A 81 -6.29 -0.88 7.93
CA ASN A 81 -5.14 -1.21 8.76
C ASN A 81 -4.94 -0.23 9.93
N PHE A 82 -5.60 0.93 9.92
CA PHE A 82 -5.46 1.90 10.99
C PHE A 82 -5.94 1.32 12.33
N GLY A 83 -5.04 1.28 13.32
CA GLY A 83 -5.34 0.73 14.63
C GLY A 83 -5.33 -0.80 14.74
N SER A 84 -4.86 -1.52 13.72
CA SER A 84 -4.66 -2.97 13.78
C SER A 84 -3.64 -3.39 14.85
N HIS A 85 -2.69 -2.51 15.16
CA HIS A 85 -1.69 -2.70 16.23
C HIS A 85 -2.02 -1.94 17.53
N GLY A 86 -3.28 -1.55 17.71
CA GLY A 86 -3.76 -0.84 18.91
C GLY A 86 -3.44 0.67 18.95
N GLN A 87 -2.61 1.16 18.03
CA GLN A 87 -2.24 2.57 17.95
C GLN A 87 -3.24 3.38 17.14
N ARG A 88 -3.75 4.46 17.73
CA ARG A 88 -4.79 5.31 17.13
C ARG A 88 -4.58 6.78 17.44
N ASN A 89 -3.50 7.14 18.14
CA ASN A 89 -3.32 8.50 18.58
C ASN A 89 -2.76 9.34 17.44
N LEU A 90 -3.59 10.25 16.94
CA LEU A 90 -3.22 11.19 15.89
C LEU A 90 -2.62 12.49 16.44
N SER A 91 -2.40 12.59 17.77
CA SER A 91 -1.71 13.75 18.35
C SER A 91 -0.28 13.84 17.83
N GLY A 92 0.11 14.99 17.31
CA GLY A 92 1.43 15.19 16.70
C GLY A 92 1.47 14.89 15.19
N ILE A 93 0.35 14.50 14.56
CA ILE A 93 0.26 14.42 13.11
C ILE A 93 -0.15 15.79 12.55
N ASP A 94 0.72 16.38 11.73
CA ASP A 94 0.51 17.68 11.08
C ASP A 94 -0.16 17.55 9.71
N LEU A 95 0.11 16.44 9.01
CA LEU A 95 -0.33 16.22 7.64
C LEU A 95 -0.92 14.81 7.45
N HIS A 96 -1.97 14.73 6.65
CA HIS A 96 -2.57 13.46 6.23
C HIS A 96 -2.35 13.25 4.74
N LEU A 97 -1.56 12.23 4.39
CA LEU A 97 -1.32 11.82 3.00
C LEU A 97 -2.22 10.63 2.68
N CYS A 98 -2.84 10.61 1.52
CA CYS A 98 -3.87 9.63 1.17
C CYS A 98 -3.53 8.88 -0.10
N GLN A 99 -3.47 7.55 0.02
CA GLN A 99 -3.22 6.62 -1.08
C GLN A 99 -4.35 6.59 -2.11
N SER A 100 -5.57 6.90 -1.69
CA SER A 100 -6.77 6.74 -2.52
C SER A 100 -7.82 7.77 -2.16
N VAL A 101 -8.80 7.95 -3.07
CA VAL A 101 -10.00 8.76 -2.79
C VAL A 101 -10.77 8.19 -1.59
N TYR A 102 -10.74 6.87 -1.39
CA TYR A 102 -11.32 6.23 -0.20
C TYR A 102 -10.63 6.70 1.08
N ALA A 103 -9.30 6.70 1.13
CA ALA A 103 -8.53 7.23 2.25
C ALA A 103 -8.80 8.73 2.49
N ALA A 104 -8.83 9.54 1.42
CA ALA A 104 -9.13 10.97 1.53
C ALA A 104 -10.54 11.22 2.09
N ARG A 105 -11.54 10.44 1.66
CA ARG A 105 -12.90 10.50 2.23
C ARG A 105 -12.90 10.07 3.70
N HIS A 106 -12.17 9.01 4.06
CA HIS A 106 -12.04 8.61 5.45
C HIS A 106 -11.46 9.74 6.31
N VAL A 107 -10.35 10.35 5.89
CA VAL A 107 -9.73 11.46 6.62
C VAL A 107 -10.70 12.64 6.73
N LYS A 108 -11.37 13.01 5.64
CA LYS A 108 -12.36 14.11 5.65
C LYS A 108 -13.52 13.87 6.62
N PHE A 109 -14.14 12.70 6.57
CA PHE A 109 -15.42 12.44 7.27
C PHE A 109 -15.26 11.79 8.65
N LYS A 110 -14.15 11.10 8.92
CA LYS A 110 -13.90 10.41 10.20
C LYS A 110 -12.83 11.09 11.05
N VAL A 111 -11.77 11.58 10.42
CA VAL A 111 -10.69 12.28 11.15
C VAL A 111 -10.97 13.78 11.26
N GLY A 112 -11.69 14.36 10.29
CA GLY A 112 -12.06 15.78 10.31
C GLY A 112 -10.89 16.72 10.00
N LYS A 113 -9.92 16.26 9.20
CA LYS A 113 -8.71 17.00 8.83
C LYS A 113 -8.59 17.16 7.31
N PRO A 114 -7.88 18.19 6.82
CA PRO A 114 -7.51 18.25 5.41
C PRO A 114 -6.52 17.13 5.07
N SER A 115 -6.52 16.71 3.80
CA SER A 115 -5.63 15.66 3.31
C SER A 115 -5.07 16.01 1.93
N LEU A 116 -3.88 15.50 1.63
CA LEU A 116 -3.27 15.55 0.31
C LEU A 116 -3.27 14.15 -0.30
N MET A 117 -3.42 14.08 -1.62
CA MET A 117 -3.26 12.82 -2.34
C MET A 117 -1.77 12.52 -2.51
N LEU A 118 -1.37 11.31 -2.14
CA LEU A 118 -0.05 10.74 -2.42
C LEU A 118 -0.27 9.29 -2.82
N THR A 119 -0.26 9.03 -4.12
CA THR A 119 -0.57 7.71 -4.70
C THR A 119 0.72 7.00 -5.11
N ASP A 120 0.71 5.68 -5.03
CA ASP A 120 1.75 4.84 -5.59
C ASP A 120 1.58 4.73 -7.10
N TRP A 121 2.56 4.09 -7.75
CA TRP A 121 2.39 3.60 -9.10
C TRP A 121 2.74 2.12 -9.14
N VAL A 122 2.02 1.42 -10.01
CA VAL A 122 2.29 0.03 -10.32
C VAL A 122 2.58 -0.10 -11.80
N THR A 123 3.61 -0.88 -12.13
CA THR A 123 3.83 -1.28 -13.51
C THR A 123 2.79 -2.34 -13.85
N LEU A 124 1.86 -1.99 -14.72
CA LEU A 124 0.86 -2.93 -15.22
C LEU A 124 1.41 -3.61 -16.47
N PRO A 125 1.59 -4.94 -16.46
CA PRO A 125 1.94 -5.67 -17.66
C PRO A 125 0.81 -5.52 -18.69
N LYS A 126 1.17 -5.38 -19.96
CA LYS A 126 0.18 -5.40 -21.03
C LYS A 126 -0.29 -6.83 -21.23
N SER A 127 -1.61 -7.02 -21.28
CA SER A 127 -2.20 -8.28 -21.71
C SER A 127 -2.75 -8.11 -23.12
N GLU A 128 -2.37 -9.02 -24.01
CA GLU A 128 -2.93 -9.11 -25.37
C GLU A 128 -3.96 -10.24 -25.48
N VAL A 129 -4.31 -10.88 -24.37
CA VAL A 129 -5.24 -12.00 -24.36
C VAL A 129 -6.65 -11.54 -24.68
N ARG A 130 -7.31 -12.26 -25.59
CA ARG A 130 -8.71 -11.99 -25.94
C ARG A 130 -9.62 -12.27 -24.75
N ARG A 131 -10.45 -11.29 -24.38
CA ARG A 131 -11.46 -11.42 -23.34
C ARG A 131 -12.57 -12.39 -23.74
N GLY A 132 -12.94 -13.31 -22.84
CA GLY A 132 -14.02 -14.28 -23.01
C GLY A 132 -14.98 -14.30 -21.82
N PRO A 133 -16.10 -15.05 -21.91
CA PRO A 133 -17.15 -15.12 -20.89
C PRO A 133 -16.73 -15.98 -19.69
N ARG A 134 -15.74 -15.49 -18.94
CA ARG A 134 -15.09 -16.18 -17.83
C ARG A 134 -15.00 -15.27 -16.62
N VAL A 135 -14.89 -15.88 -15.45
CA VAL A 135 -14.83 -15.18 -14.16
C VAL A 135 -13.49 -15.45 -13.49
N ALA A 136 -12.70 -14.40 -13.29
CA ALA A 136 -11.51 -14.47 -12.46
C ALA A 136 -11.92 -14.45 -10.98
N ILE A 137 -11.30 -15.29 -10.17
CA ILE A 137 -11.56 -15.38 -8.74
C ILE A 137 -10.26 -15.34 -7.96
N ASN A 138 -10.24 -14.70 -6.80
CA ASN A 138 -9.07 -14.74 -5.90
C ASN A 138 -9.33 -15.65 -4.70
N PRO A 139 -8.81 -16.89 -4.70
CA PRO A 139 -9.03 -17.83 -3.60
C PRO A 139 -8.46 -17.34 -2.25
N ALA A 140 -7.48 -16.43 -2.25
CA ALA A 140 -6.94 -15.86 -1.03
C ALA A 140 -7.89 -14.87 -0.35
N LYS A 141 -8.90 -14.39 -1.08
CA LYS A 141 -9.98 -13.53 -0.56
C LYS A 141 -11.29 -14.29 -0.35
N ASP A 142 -11.24 -15.62 -0.27
CA ASP A 142 -12.42 -16.43 0.01
C ASP A 142 -12.91 -16.19 1.45
N ALA A 143 -14.06 -15.52 1.58
CA ALA A 143 -14.79 -15.38 2.84
C ALA A 143 -15.63 -16.64 3.19
N GLY A 144 -15.25 -17.82 2.66
CA GLY A 144 -15.96 -19.09 2.80
C GLY A 144 -17.14 -19.28 1.82
N LEU A 145 -17.31 -18.36 0.87
CA LEU A 145 -18.43 -18.35 -0.08
C LEU A 145 -18.02 -18.80 -1.49
N LEU A 146 -16.73 -18.70 -1.82
CA LEU A 146 -16.26 -18.88 -3.19
C LEU A 146 -16.53 -20.29 -3.71
N ARG A 147 -16.23 -21.31 -2.90
CA ARG A 147 -16.48 -22.71 -3.27
C ARG A 147 -17.96 -22.99 -3.55
N ARG A 148 -18.87 -22.41 -2.75
CA ARG A 148 -20.32 -22.56 -2.94
C ARG A 148 -20.77 -21.86 -4.22
N PHE A 149 -20.25 -20.67 -4.48
CA PHE A 149 -20.53 -19.91 -5.69
C PHE A 149 -20.09 -20.65 -6.96
N VAL A 150 -18.84 -21.14 -6.99
CA VAL A 150 -18.28 -21.91 -8.12
C VAL A 150 -19.10 -23.19 -8.35
N LYS A 151 -19.42 -23.94 -7.30
CA LYS A 151 -20.22 -25.18 -7.41
C LYS A 151 -21.64 -24.93 -7.88
N ALA A 152 -22.24 -23.79 -7.52
CA ALA A 152 -23.60 -23.43 -7.92
C ALA A 152 -23.70 -22.97 -9.38
N ARG A 153 -22.58 -22.64 -10.03
CA ARG A 153 -22.52 -22.09 -11.38
C ARG A 153 -21.61 -22.89 -12.32
N PRO A 154 -21.88 -24.19 -12.55
CA PRO A 154 -21.08 -25.01 -13.47
C PRO A 154 -21.18 -24.54 -14.93
N ASP A 155 -22.13 -23.65 -15.24
CA ASP A 155 -22.29 -22.99 -16.53
C ASP A 155 -21.23 -21.91 -16.80
N LEU A 156 -20.49 -21.47 -15.79
CA LEU A 156 -19.45 -20.44 -15.90
C LEU A 156 -18.05 -21.07 -15.85
N GLU A 157 -17.14 -20.55 -16.68
CA GLU A 157 -15.71 -20.86 -16.61
C GLU A 157 -15.04 -19.95 -15.57
N PHE A 158 -14.33 -20.55 -14.61
CA PHE A 158 -13.62 -19.84 -13.55
C PHE A 158 -12.10 -19.93 -13.72
N VAL A 159 -11.41 -18.80 -13.50
CA VAL A 159 -9.95 -18.71 -13.52
C VAL A 159 -9.46 -18.30 -12.13
N GLU A 160 -8.74 -19.17 -11.45
CA GLU A 160 -8.17 -18.86 -10.13
C GLU A 160 -6.90 -18.01 -10.25
N LEU A 161 -6.87 -16.86 -9.57
CA LEU A 161 -5.69 -16.04 -9.40
C LEU A 161 -4.80 -16.59 -8.28
N ARG A 162 -4.13 -17.71 -8.56
CA ARG A 162 -3.26 -18.40 -7.59
C ARG A 162 -1.96 -18.83 -8.24
N GLY A 163 -0.84 -18.49 -7.59
CA GLY A 163 0.50 -18.89 -8.05
C GLY A 163 0.93 -18.25 -9.37
N LEU A 164 0.23 -17.19 -9.80
CA LEU A 164 0.56 -16.44 -11.01
C LEU A 164 1.56 -15.33 -10.68
N ASP A 165 2.46 -15.07 -11.61
CA ASP A 165 3.29 -13.85 -11.60
C ASP A 165 2.48 -12.64 -12.10
N ALA A 166 3.11 -11.47 -12.17
CA ALA A 166 2.42 -10.24 -12.56
C ALA A 166 1.80 -10.33 -13.96
N GLN A 167 2.51 -10.93 -14.93
CA GLN A 167 2.01 -11.10 -16.29
C GLN A 167 0.86 -12.10 -16.33
N GLY A 168 0.99 -13.24 -15.65
CA GLY A 168 -0.07 -14.24 -15.54
C GLY A 168 -1.34 -13.70 -14.89
N VAL A 169 -1.22 -12.86 -13.85
CA VAL A 169 -2.38 -12.15 -13.28
C VAL A 169 -3.00 -11.20 -14.29
N ALA A 170 -2.17 -10.42 -15.02
CA ALA A 170 -2.66 -9.51 -16.05
C ALA A 170 -3.41 -10.24 -17.17
N ASP A 171 -2.91 -11.39 -17.60
CA ASP A 171 -3.52 -12.23 -18.63
C ASP A 171 -4.79 -12.94 -18.14
N ALA A 172 -4.79 -13.45 -16.91
CA ALA A 172 -6.00 -14.01 -16.31
C ALA A 172 -7.12 -12.97 -16.21
N LEU A 173 -6.81 -11.78 -15.66
CA LEU A 173 -7.78 -10.68 -15.56
C LEU A 173 -8.18 -10.09 -16.93
N GLY A 174 -7.23 -9.98 -17.86
CA GLY A 174 -7.47 -9.49 -19.22
C GLY A 174 -8.40 -10.39 -20.02
N SER A 175 -8.32 -11.69 -19.76
CA SER A 175 -9.08 -12.71 -20.47
C SER A 175 -10.47 -13.01 -19.86
N CYS A 176 -10.76 -12.53 -18.65
CA CYS A 176 -12.05 -12.71 -17.97
C CYS A 176 -12.96 -11.49 -18.13
N GLN A 177 -14.27 -11.66 -18.11
CA GLN A 177 -15.22 -10.53 -18.13
C GLN A 177 -15.46 -9.94 -16.74
N VAL A 178 -15.38 -10.77 -15.71
CA VAL A 178 -15.70 -10.40 -14.34
C VAL A 178 -14.60 -10.88 -13.41
N TYR A 179 -14.28 -10.09 -12.38
CA TYR A 179 -13.44 -10.49 -11.25
C TYR A 179 -14.27 -10.43 -9.97
N VAL A 180 -14.18 -11.48 -9.14
CA VAL A 180 -14.89 -11.63 -7.86
C VAL A 180 -13.92 -11.96 -6.72
#